data_AF-A0A5J4P9U5-F1
#
_entry.id   AF-A0A5J4P9U5-F1
#
_cell.length_a   1.000
_cell.length_b   1.000
_cell.length_c   1.000
_cell.angle_alpha   90.00
_cell.angle_beta   90.00
_cell.angle_gamma   90.00
#
_symmetry.space_group_name_H-M   'P 1'
#
loop_
_entity.id
_entity.type
_entity.pdbx_description
1 polymer ?
#
loop_
_entity_poly.entity_id
_entity_poly.type
_entity_poly.pdbx_seq_one_letter_code
_entity_poly.pdbx_strand_id
1 'polypeptide(L)'
;MIYRFAIISDEVDNFIREIQIDPEDTFYSFHKAILSSVGYTDDRMTSFFICNDDWEKEQEITLEEMDTDPEIDSWVMKDTQLNELVEDEKQKLLYVFDYMTERCFFIELLEIITGKSIKTPKCTRSGGEIPKQIIDFEELTTKGGSFNMDEDFFGDQDFDLEDFDPEGFDTTILSSEEDLRF
;
A
#
# COMPACT_ATOMS: atom_id res chain seq x y z
N MET A 1 -8.26 -25.00 -10.22
CA MET A 1 -7.45 -25.12 -8.98
C MET A 1 -8.03 -24.09 -8.00
N ILE A 2 -7.71 -24.12 -6.72
CA ILE A 2 -8.16 -23.08 -5.79
C ILE A 2 -6.98 -22.63 -4.95
N TYR A 3 -6.69 -21.35 -4.95
CA TYR A 3 -5.78 -20.72 -4.01
C TYR A 3 -6.54 -20.36 -2.75
N ARG A 4 -5.92 -20.63 -1.59
CA ARG A 4 -6.46 -20.25 -0.29
C ARG A 4 -5.50 -19.28 0.39
N PHE A 5 -5.87 -18.01 0.42
CA PHE A 5 -5.10 -16.98 1.10
C PHE A 5 -5.60 -16.78 2.54
N ALA A 6 -4.67 -16.64 3.49
CA ALA A 6 -4.95 -16.04 4.78
C ALA A 6 -4.56 -14.58 4.78
N ILE A 7 -5.37 -13.76 5.45
CA ILE A 7 -5.19 -12.32 5.56
C ILE A 7 -5.28 -11.95 7.03
N ILE A 8 -4.23 -11.31 7.54
CA ILE A 8 -4.15 -10.81 8.92
C ILE A 8 -3.83 -9.32 8.91
N SER A 9 -4.03 -8.68 10.05
CA SER A 9 -3.72 -7.27 10.29
C SER A 9 -2.95 -7.19 11.60
N ASP A 10 -1.91 -6.37 11.61
CA ASP A 10 -1.12 -6.03 12.79
C ASP A 10 -1.83 -5.04 13.72
N GLU A 11 -2.79 -4.27 13.20
CA GLU A 11 -3.55 -3.27 13.95
C GLU A 11 -4.62 -3.87 14.87
N VAL A 12 -5.16 -5.03 14.51
CA VAL A 12 -6.31 -5.64 15.19
C VAL A 12 -6.03 -7.10 15.54
N ASP A 13 -5.94 -7.35 16.84
CA ASP A 13 -5.76 -8.70 17.38
C ASP A 13 -6.85 -9.67 16.90
N ASN A 14 -6.42 -10.86 16.51
CA ASN A 14 -7.27 -11.95 16.04
C ASN A 14 -8.06 -11.66 14.74
N PHE A 15 -7.73 -10.58 14.01
CA PHE A 15 -8.27 -10.38 12.67
C PHE A 15 -7.75 -11.47 11.73
N ILE A 16 -8.68 -12.18 11.09
CA ILE A 16 -8.37 -13.19 10.08
C ILE A 16 -9.45 -13.18 8.99
N ARG A 17 -9.03 -13.22 7.73
CA ARG A 17 -9.87 -13.63 6.60
C ARG A 17 -9.19 -14.78 5.88
N GLU A 18 -9.97 -15.79 5.50
CA GLU A 18 -9.50 -16.82 4.55
C GLU A 18 -10.30 -16.69 3.26
N ILE A 19 -9.62 -16.31 2.17
CA ILE A 19 -10.24 -16.12 0.86
C ILE A 19 -9.81 -17.26 -0.07
N GLN A 20 -10.80 -17.88 -0.70
CA GLN A 20 -10.60 -18.84 -1.78
C GLN A 20 -10.88 -18.19 -3.12
N ILE A 21 -9.99 -18.38 -4.08
CA ILE A 21 -10.02 -17.73 -5.40
C ILE A 21 -9.42 -18.67 -6.45
N ASP A 22 -9.83 -18.53 -7.71
CA ASP A 22 -9.20 -19.29 -8.80
C ASP A 22 -7.83 -18.65 -9.12
N PRO A 23 -6.73 -19.41 -9.26
CA PRO A 23 -5.44 -18.85 -9.69
C PRO A 23 -5.48 -18.08 -11.01
N GLU A 24 -6.43 -18.39 -11.90
CA GLU A 24 -6.63 -17.69 -13.17
C GLU A 24 -7.44 -16.37 -13.00
N ASP A 25 -7.98 -16.10 -11.81
CA ASP A 25 -8.59 -14.81 -11.50
C ASP A 25 -7.53 -13.72 -11.34
N THR A 26 -7.93 -12.48 -11.57
CA THR A 26 -7.04 -11.32 -11.51
C THR A 26 -6.83 -10.81 -10.08
N PHE A 27 -5.74 -10.09 -9.86
CA PHE A 27 -5.52 -9.34 -8.61
C PHE A 27 -6.67 -8.37 -8.31
N TYR A 28 -7.33 -7.82 -9.33
CA TYR A 28 -8.52 -6.98 -9.16
C TYR A 28 -9.69 -7.78 -8.57
N SER A 29 -9.90 -9.01 -9.03
CA SER A 29 -10.92 -9.91 -8.45
C SER A 29 -10.61 -10.22 -6.98
N PHE A 30 -9.32 -10.39 -6.65
CA PHE A 30 -8.88 -10.57 -5.28
C PHE A 30 -9.11 -9.32 -4.42
N HIS A 31 -8.75 -8.13 -4.91
CA HIS A 31 -9.04 -6.83 -4.30
C HIS A 31 -10.52 -6.68 -3.95
N LYS A 32 -11.42 -6.95 -4.91
CA LYS A 32 -12.87 -6.90 -4.67
C LYS A 32 -13.32 -7.90 -3.61
N ALA A 33 -12.71 -9.08 -3.56
CA ALA A 33 -12.99 -10.08 -2.53
C ALA A 33 -12.56 -9.61 -1.13
N ILE A 34 -11.39 -8.97 -1.03
CA ILE A 34 -10.89 -8.37 0.21
C ILE A 34 -11.86 -7.28 0.67
N LEU A 35 -12.14 -6.28 -0.17
CA LEU A 35 -13.05 -5.17 0.16
C LEU A 35 -14.42 -5.69 0.61
N SER A 36 -14.99 -6.66 -0.10
CA SER A 36 -16.27 -7.26 0.26
C SER A 36 -16.22 -8.01 1.60
N SER A 37 -15.08 -8.61 1.96
CA SER A 37 -14.91 -9.35 3.21
C SER A 37 -14.73 -8.46 4.45
N VAL A 38 -14.31 -7.20 4.24
CA VAL A 38 -14.14 -6.19 5.30
C VAL A 38 -15.15 -5.03 5.21
N GLY A 39 -16.01 -5.00 4.19
CA GLY A 39 -17.02 -3.95 4.04
C GLY A 39 -16.45 -2.58 3.69
N TYR A 40 -15.29 -2.54 3.04
CA TYR A 40 -14.63 -1.31 2.61
C TYR A 40 -15.22 -0.79 1.30
N THR A 41 -15.15 0.53 1.10
CA THR A 41 -15.46 1.19 -0.16
C THR A 41 -14.31 1.05 -1.15
N ASP A 42 -14.64 1.04 -2.44
CA ASP A 42 -13.67 0.92 -3.54
C ASP A 42 -13.32 2.31 -4.11
N ASP A 43 -12.87 3.21 -3.24
CA ASP A 43 -12.59 4.62 -3.53
C ASP A 43 -11.17 5.04 -3.14
N ARG A 44 -10.33 4.09 -2.72
CA ARG A 44 -8.96 4.31 -2.26
C ARG A 44 -7.96 3.73 -3.24
N MET A 45 -6.80 4.38 -3.34
CA MET A 45 -5.65 3.81 -4.01
C MET A 45 -5.13 2.65 -3.17
N THR A 46 -5.07 1.48 -3.77
CA THR A 46 -4.61 0.26 -3.12
C THR A 46 -3.62 -0.45 -4.03
N SER A 47 -2.62 -1.10 -3.46
CA SER A 47 -1.69 -1.95 -4.21
C SER A 47 -1.43 -3.25 -3.47
N PHE A 48 -1.15 -4.30 -4.24
CA PHE A 48 -0.51 -5.49 -3.73
C PHE A 48 1.00 -5.35 -3.87
N PHE A 49 1.74 -5.92 -2.93
CA PHE A 49 3.18 -6.12 -3.04
C PHE A 49 3.48 -7.59 -2.89
N ILE A 50 4.25 -8.18 -3.80
CA ILE A 50 4.91 -9.47 -3.56
C ILE A 50 6.09 -9.22 -2.62
N CYS A 51 6.24 -10.08 -1.63
CA CYS A 51 7.27 -9.94 -0.61
C CYS A 51 8.16 -11.17 -0.50
N ASN A 52 9.39 -10.92 -0.03
CA ASN A 52 10.28 -11.98 0.39
C ASN A 52 9.90 -12.57 1.76
N ASP A 53 10.71 -13.52 2.25
CA ASP A 53 10.50 -14.18 3.54
C ASP A 53 10.53 -13.23 4.74
N ASP A 54 11.13 -12.04 4.61
CA ASP A 54 11.23 -11.03 5.66
C ASP A 54 10.17 -9.91 5.54
N TRP A 55 9.15 -10.10 4.68
CA TRP A 55 8.09 -9.11 4.38
C TRP A 55 8.60 -7.83 3.70
N GLU A 56 9.77 -7.86 3.08
CA GLU A 56 10.26 -6.74 2.28
C GLU A 56 9.55 -6.72 0.91
N LYS A 57 9.16 -5.53 0.46
CA LYS A 57 8.43 -5.33 -0.80
C LYS A 57 9.39 -5.49 -1.98
N GLU A 58 9.07 -6.40 -2.91
CA GLU A 58 9.88 -6.64 -4.10
C GLU A 58 9.19 -6.13 -5.38
N GLN A 59 7.91 -6.45 -5.53
CA GLN A 59 7.16 -6.13 -6.74
C GLN A 59 5.79 -5.55 -6.39
N GLU A 60 5.46 -4.39 -6.95
CA GLU A 60 4.17 -3.72 -6.77
C GLU A 60 3.19 -4.06 -7.89
N ILE A 61 1.92 -4.25 -7.54
CA ILE A 61 0.78 -4.40 -8.45
C ILE A 61 -0.25 -3.32 -8.09
N THR A 62 -0.42 -2.33 -8.96
CA THR A 62 -1.24 -1.14 -8.72
C THR A 62 -2.68 -1.33 -9.18
N LEU A 63 -3.62 -0.65 -8.53
CA LEU A 63 -5.05 -0.71 -8.90
C LEU A 63 -5.32 -0.15 -10.30
N GLU A 64 -4.61 0.91 -10.66
CA GLU A 64 -4.66 1.56 -11.98
C GLU A 64 -3.21 1.78 -12.45
N GLU A 65 -3.03 1.96 -13.76
CA GLU A 65 -1.72 2.28 -14.35
C GLU A 65 -1.25 3.66 -13.85
N MET A 66 -0.17 3.67 -13.05
CA MET A 66 0.42 4.88 -12.49
C MET A 66 1.62 5.39 -13.30
N ASP A 67 2.28 4.48 -14.04
CA ASP A 67 3.43 4.81 -14.84
C ASP A 67 3.01 5.28 -16.23
N THR A 68 3.55 6.42 -16.64
CA THR A 68 3.37 6.97 -18.00
C THR A 68 4.52 6.62 -18.94
N ASP A 69 5.55 5.95 -18.42
CA ASP A 69 6.72 5.54 -19.20
C ASP A 69 6.48 4.14 -19.81
N PRO A 70 6.34 4.03 -21.14
CA PRO A 70 6.10 2.74 -21.80
C PRO A 70 7.30 1.78 -21.73
N GLU A 71 8.46 2.22 -21.26
CA GLU A 71 9.64 1.36 -21.07
C GLU A 71 9.65 0.63 -19.72
N ILE A 72 8.76 1.00 -18.79
CA ILE A 72 8.66 0.37 -17.47
C ILE A 72 7.51 -0.64 -17.48
N ASP A 73 7.82 -1.90 -17.19
CA ASP A 73 6.80 -2.95 -17.01
C ASP A 73 5.98 -2.63 -15.75
N SER A 74 4.77 -2.11 -15.93
CA SER A 74 3.81 -1.83 -14.86
C SER A 74 2.85 -3.01 -14.68
N TRP A 75 2.64 -3.42 -13.42
CA TRP A 75 1.70 -4.50 -13.09
C TRP A 75 0.39 -3.89 -12.61
N VAL A 76 -0.67 -4.08 -13.40
CA VAL A 76 -2.00 -3.54 -13.10
C VAL A 76 -2.93 -4.66 -12.66
N MET A 77 -3.61 -4.47 -11.53
CA MET A 77 -4.46 -5.49 -10.92
C MET A 77 -5.51 -6.09 -11.87
N LYS A 78 -6.01 -5.30 -12.82
CA LYS A 78 -7.05 -5.71 -13.77
C LYS A 78 -6.53 -6.70 -14.82
N ASP A 79 -5.25 -6.60 -15.16
CA ASP A 79 -4.64 -7.33 -16.28
C ASP A 79 -3.74 -8.47 -15.80
N THR A 80 -3.33 -8.47 -14.53
CA THR A 80 -2.46 -9.50 -13.95
C THR A 80 -3.28 -10.60 -13.25
N GLN A 81 -3.09 -11.86 -13.68
CA GLN A 81 -3.62 -13.04 -12.98
C GLN A 81 -2.80 -13.38 -11.74
N LEU A 82 -3.42 -14.02 -10.75
CA LEU A 82 -2.73 -14.40 -9.52
C LEU A 82 -1.58 -15.37 -9.77
N ASN A 83 -1.77 -16.35 -10.65
CA ASN A 83 -0.76 -17.36 -10.98
C ASN A 83 0.43 -16.84 -11.81
N GLU A 84 0.39 -15.60 -12.29
CA GLU A 84 1.55 -14.98 -12.94
C GLU A 84 2.64 -14.60 -11.93
N LEU A 85 2.23 -14.26 -10.70
CA LEU A 85 3.14 -13.76 -9.65
C LEU A 85 3.14 -14.63 -8.39
N VAL A 86 2.12 -15.47 -8.20
CA VAL A 86 1.96 -16.34 -7.04
C VAL A 86 1.81 -17.79 -7.50
N GLU A 87 2.85 -18.59 -7.27
CA GLU A 87 3.00 -19.97 -7.73
C GLU A 87 3.12 -20.98 -6.58
N ASP A 88 3.65 -20.56 -5.43
CA ASP A 88 4.06 -21.44 -4.32
C ASP A 88 3.31 -21.14 -3.01
N GLU A 89 3.03 -22.21 -2.26
CA GLU A 89 2.54 -22.09 -0.88
C GLU A 89 3.54 -21.33 -0.01
N LYS A 90 3.01 -20.52 0.92
CA LYS A 90 3.72 -19.62 1.83
C LYS A 90 4.28 -18.35 1.20
N GLN A 91 4.07 -18.10 -0.10
CA GLN A 91 4.37 -16.79 -0.67
C GLN A 91 3.59 -15.69 0.07
N LYS A 92 4.29 -14.59 0.34
CA LYS A 92 3.83 -13.47 1.15
C LYS A 92 3.49 -12.29 0.26
N LEU A 93 2.38 -11.65 0.58
CA LEU A 93 1.94 -10.43 -0.08
C LEU A 93 1.51 -9.40 0.95
N LEU A 94 1.77 -8.13 0.68
CA LEU A 94 1.16 -7.02 1.41
C LEU A 94 0.05 -6.41 0.57
N TYR A 95 -1.10 -6.14 1.19
CA TYR A 95 -2.16 -5.36 0.57
C TYR A 95 -2.24 -4.01 1.27
N VAL A 96 -1.65 -2.99 0.65
CA VAL A 96 -1.64 -1.62 1.18
C VAL A 96 -2.92 -0.94 0.74
N PHE A 97 -3.73 -0.51 1.73
CA PHE A 97 -5.00 0.16 1.47
C PHE A 97 -5.01 1.63 1.92
N ASP A 98 -3.96 2.07 2.62
CA ASP A 98 -3.75 3.48 2.97
C ASP A 98 -2.23 3.80 2.95
N TYR A 99 -1.79 4.52 1.91
CA TYR A 99 -0.40 4.96 1.78
C TYR A 99 -0.01 6.07 2.77
N MET A 100 -0.96 6.89 3.21
CA MET A 100 -0.66 8.04 4.07
C MET A 100 -0.25 7.62 5.47
N THR A 101 -0.81 6.50 5.93
CA THR A 101 -0.55 5.93 7.25
C THR A 101 0.10 4.54 7.17
N GLU A 102 0.51 4.13 5.95
CA GLU A 102 1.20 2.87 5.64
C GLU A 102 0.45 1.61 6.09
N ARG A 103 -0.88 1.65 6.10
CA ARG A 103 -1.71 0.57 6.63
C ARG A 103 -1.91 -0.51 5.58
N CYS A 104 -1.74 -1.76 6.02
CA CYS A 104 -1.80 -2.90 5.13
C CYS A 104 -2.38 -4.15 5.79
N PHE A 105 -2.78 -5.10 4.96
CA PHE A 105 -2.99 -6.47 5.37
C PHE A 105 -1.81 -7.33 4.96
N PHE A 106 -1.44 -8.25 5.85
CA PHE A 106 -0.46 -9.29 5.60
C PHE A 106 -1.18 -10.50 5.04
N ILE A 107 -0.76 -10.95 3.86
CA ILE A 107 -1.40 -12.02 3.11
C ILE A 107 -0.39 -13.15 2.89
N GLU A 108 -0.83 -14.38 3.10
CA GLU A 108 -0.03 -15.58 2.83
C GLU A 108 -0.86 -16.59 2.03
N LEU A 109 -0.28 -17.17 0.97
CA LEU A 109 -0.88 -18.30 0.25
C LEU A 109 -0.75 -19.58 1.10
N LEU A 110 -1.81 -19.95 1.80
CA LEU A 110 -1.76 -21.10 2.73
C LEU A 110 -1.74 -22.45 2.02
N GLU A 111 -2.52 -22.60 0.96
CA GLU A 111 -2.72 -23.90 0.31
C GLU A 111 -3.14 -23.75 -1.16
N ILE A 112 -2.61 -24.64 -1.99
CA ILE A 112 -3.01 -24.80 -3.39
C ILE A 112 -3.82 -26.10 -3.56
N ILE A 113 -5.14 -25.95 -3.69
CA ILE A 113 -6.06 -27.10 -3.78
C ILE A 113 -6.26 -27.51 -5.24
N THR A 114 -5.69 -28.65 -5.62
CA THR A 114 -5.84 -29.21 -6.97
C THR A 114 -7.15 -29.99 -7.14
N GLY A 115 -7.61 -30.15 -8.39
CA GLY A 115 -8.81 -30.94 -8.71
C GLY A 115 -10.15 -30.32 -8.32
N LYS A 116 -10.15 -29.07 -7.83
CA LYS A 116 -11.35 -28.27 -7.57
C LYS A 116 -11.32 -26.99 -8.39
N SER A 117 -12.50 -26.41 -8.60
CA SER A 117 -12.67 -25.09 -9.21
C SER A 117 -13.67 -24.28 -8.40
N ILE A 118 -13.49 -22.96 -8.44
CA ILE A 118 -14.40 -21.99 -7.86
C ILE A 118 -14.76 -20.99 -8.97
N LYS A 119 -15.99 -20.47 -8.97
CA LYS A 119 -16.43 -19.54 -10.02
C LYS A 119 -16.18 -18.08 -9.68
N THR A 120 -16.18 -17.78 -8.39
CA THR A 120 -16.05 -16.41 -7.88
C THR A 120 -15.28 -16.46 -6.56
N PRO A 121 -14.41 -15.47 -6.30
CA PRO A 121 -13.71 -15.36 -5.04
C PRO A 121 -14.69 -15.40 -3.86
N LYS A 122 -14.31 -16.09 -2.78
CA LYS A 122 -15.17 -16.23 -1.60
C LYS A 122 -14.36 -16.21 -0.31
N CYS A 123 -14.79 -15.37 0.63
CA CYS A 123 -14.36 -15.45 2.02
C CYS A 123 -15.00 -16.69 2.69
N THR A 124 -14.16 -17.65 3.07
CA THR A 124 -14.56 -18.92 3.70
C THR A 124 -14.48 -18.90 5.22
N ARG A 125 -13.66 -18.00 5.78
CA ARG A 125 -13.53 -17.77 7.22
C ARG A 125 -13.35 -16.28 7.48
N SER A 126 -14.05 -15.78 8.49
CA SER A 126 -13.86 -14.44 9.04
C SER A 126 -13.80 -14.51 10.57
N GLY A 127 -12.91 -13.71 11.16
CA GLY A 127 -12.74 -13.58 12.61
C GLY A 127 -12.09 -12.24 12.97
N GLY A 128 -12.24 -11.85 14.23
CA GLY A 128 -11.76 -10.57 14.75
C GLY A 128 -12.57 -9.36 14.29
N GLU A 129 -12.30 -8.23 14.93
CA GLU A 129 -12.84 -6.93 14.54
C GLU A 129 -12.22 -6.49 13.21
N ILE A 130 -12.96 -5.69 12.43
CA ILE A 130 -12.50 -5.21 11.14
C ILE A 130 -11.71 -3.91 11.36
N PRO A 131 -10.46 -3.80 10.87
CA PRO A 131 -9.73 -2.53 10.90
C PRO A 131 -10.55 -1.42 10.22
N LYS A 132 -10.40 -0.16 10.65
CA LYS A 132 -11.15 0.94 10.01
C LYS A 132 -10.56 1.21 8.63
N GLN A 133 -11.35 1.49 7.60
CA GLN A 133 -10.77 1.87 6.31
C GLN A 133 -10.08 3.24 6.35
N ILE A 134 -10.72 4.21 7.00
CA ILE A 134 -10.26 5.60 7.06
C ILE A 134 -10.02 5.96 8.52
N ILE A 135 -8.88 6.59 8.79
CA ILE A 135 -8.64 7.28 10.05
C ILE A 135 -9.12 8.72 9.86
N ASP A 136 -10.23 9.05 10.49
CA ASP A 136 -10.74 10.42 10.46
C ASP A 136 -9.85 11.30 11.35
N PHE A 137 -9.02 12.13 10.72
CA PHE A 137 -8.15 13.07 11.41
C PHE A 137 -8.94 14.09 12.24
N GLU A 138 -10.19 14.41 11.88
CA GLU A 138 -11.06 15.27 12.70
C GLU A 138 -11.51 14.56 13.99
N GLU A 139 -11.66 13.24 13.98
CA GLU A 139 -12.01 12.47 15.18
C GLU A 139 -10.82 12.44 16.17
N LEU A 140 -9.59 12.40 15.67
CA LEU A 140 -8.36 12.45 16.48
C LEU A 140 -8.15 13.82 17.15
N THR A 141 -8.45 14.92 16.46
CA THR A 141 -8.38 16.27 17.06
C THR A 141 -9.50 16.53 18.08
N THR A 142 -10.64 15.85 17.93
CA THR A 142 -11.80 16.01 18.83
C THR A 142 -11.73 15.13 20.08
N LYS A 143 -11.13 13.93 20.00
CA LYS A 143 -10.99 12.99 21.13
C LYS A 143 -9.61 13.00 21.80
N GLY A 144 -8.57 13.51 21.13
CA GLY A 144 -7.27 13.79 21.71
C GLY A 144 -7.27 15.14 22.41
N GLY A 145 -7.63 15.15 23.69
CA GLY A 145 -7.48 16.34 24.53
C GLY A 145 -6.05 16.88 24.45
N SER A 146 -5.92 18.13 23.99
CA SER A 146 -4.69 18.93 24.01
C SER A 146 -3.48 18.19 23.40
N PHE A 147 -3.45 18.06 22.08
CA PHE A 147 -2.21 18.45 21.41
C PHE A 147 -2.16 19.97 21.51
N ASN A 148 -1.56 20.48 22.59
CA ASN A 148 -0.93 21.79 22.51
C ASN A 148 0.17 21.63 21.44
N MET A 149 -0.20 21.85 20.16
CA MET A 149 0.73 22.50 19.26
C MET A 149 0.95 23.87 19.89
N ASP A 150 1.90 23.96 20.80
CA ASP A 150 2.40 25.24 21.25
C ASP A 150 2.83 25.97 19.96
N GLU A 151 2.17 27.10 19.69
CA GLU A 151 2.49 28.02 18.59
C GLU A 151 3.98 28.44 18.64
N ASP A 152 4.69 28.14 19.73
CA ASP A 152 6.13 28.28 19.88
C ASP A 152 6.99 27.40 18.93
N PHE A 153 6.45 26.37 18.26
CA PHE A 153 7.23 25.59 17.27
C PHE A 153 7.32 26.29 15.91
N PHE A 154 6.28 27.01 15.50
CA PHE A 154 6.38 28.00 14.43
C PHE A 154 6.93 29.27 15.06
N GLY A 155 8.21 29.20 15.42
CA GLY A 155 8.89 30.26 16.13
C GLY A 155 8.50 31.60 15.54
N ASP A 156 8.00 32.47 16.40
CA ASP A 156 7.91 33.92 16.25
C ASP A 156 9.33 34.51 16.15
N GLN A 157 10.21 33.87 15.38
CA GLN A 157 11.43 34.45 14.87
C GLN A 157 10.96 35.42 13.79
N ASP A 158 10.64 36.63 14.23
CA ASP A 158 10.84 37.81 13.42
C ASP A 158 12.09 37.57 12.57
N PHE A 159 11.88 37.46 11.26
CA PHE A 159 12.95 37.25 10.30
C PHE A 159 13.80 38.52 10.31
N ASP A 160 14.80 38.56 11.18
CA ASP A 160 15.66 39.73 11.36
C ASP A 160 16.60 39.81 10.17
N LEU A 161 16.22 40.63 9.20
CA LEU A 161 16.96 40.89 7.96
C LEU A 161 18.39 41.41 8.22
N GLU A 162 18.73 41.80 9.45
CA GLU A 162 20.07 42.23 9.84
C GLU A 162 21.07 41.08 10.03
N ASP A 163 20.60 39.83 10.24
CA ASP A 163 21.45 38.63 10.34
C ASP A 163 21.59 37.88 8.99
N PHE A 164 21.02 38.45 7.92
CA PHE A 164 21.29 37.98 6.56
C PHE A 164 22.70 38.40 6.14
N ASP A 165 23.66 37.47 6.19
CA ASP A 165 25.01 37.65 5.64
C ASP A 165 25.02 37.28 4.15
N PRO A 166 24.91 38.25 3.21
CA PRO A 166 24.93 37.98 1.79
C PRO A 166 26.29 37.47 1.28
N GLU A 167 27.37 37.54 2.07
CA GLU A 167 28.70 37.10 1.64
C GLU A 167 28.92 35.59 1.80
N GLY A 168 28.08 34.89 2.58
CA GLY A 168 28.11 33.43 2.72
C GLY A 168 27.41 32.66 1.59
N PHE A 169 26.71 33.36 0.69
CA PHE A 169 26.00 32.75 -0.42
C PHE A 169 26.92 32.65 -1.65
N ASP A 170 27.72 31.58 -1.70
CA ASP A 170 28.58 31.31 -2.85
C ASP A 170 27.75 30.93 -4.09
N THR A 171 27.38 31.95 -4.87
CA THR A 171 26.70 31.82 -6.17
C THR A 171 27.54 31.19 -7.28
N THR A 172 28.77 30.70 -7.03
CA THR A 172 29.64 30.19 -8.11
C THR A 172 29.28 28.78 -8.63
N ILE A 173 28.29 28.08 -8.06
CA ILE A 173 27.87 26.76 -8.60
C ILE A 173 26.89 26.90 -9.79
N LEU A 174 26.46 28.12 -10.15
CA LEU A 174 25.52 28.35 -11.26
C LEU A 174 26.16 28.84 -12.57
N SER A 175 27.48 28.84 -12.71
CA SER A 175 28.14 29.25 -13.97
C SER A 175 29.06 28.18 -14.57
N SER A 176 28.49 27.05 -14.96
CA SER A 176 29.19 26.08 -15.82
C SER A 176 28.26 25.49 -16.88
N GLU A 177 27.67 26.35 -17.70
CA GLU A 177 27.45 26.01 -19.11
C GLU A 177 28.74 26.34 -19.87
N GLU A 178 29.53 25.32 -20.23
CA GLU A 178 30.28 25.23 -21.49
C GLU A 178 31.15 23.96 -21.46
N ASP A 179 30.68 22.89 -22.10
CA ASP A 179 31.55 22.08 -22.98
C ASP A 179 30.70 21.24 -23.95
N LEU A 180 30.16 21.94 -24.96
CA LEU A 180 29.87 21.36 -26.26
C LEU A 180 31.18 21.35 -27.06
N ARG A 181 31.73 20.16 -27.33
CA ARG A 181 32.61 19.95 -28.49
C ARG A 181 32.21 18.69 -29.26
N PHE A 182 32.15 18.91 -30.56
CA PHE A 182 31.92 17.96 -31.65
C PHE A 182 32.92 16.80 -31.67
#